data_AF-A0A847YRE9-F1
#
_entry.id   AF-A0A847YRE9-F1
#
_cell.length_a   1.000
_cell.length_b   1.000
_cell.length_c   1.000
_cell.angle_alpha   90.00
_cell.angle_beta   90.00
_cell.angle_gamma   90.00
#
_symmetry.space_group_name_H-M   'P 1'
#
loop_
_entity.id
_entity.type
_entity.pdbx_description
1 polymer ?
#
loop_
_entity_poly.entity_id
_entity_poly.type
_entity_poly.pdbx_seq_one_letter_code
_entity_poly.pdbx_strand_id
1 'polypeptide(L)'
;LYVFPAVPASWQAARFQDVRTEGAFLVSAERRAGRTAWVRIASTVDSHLRLAPPFAGAARLIRELGDTRQETTVAAELLEVDTHAGEMLYLLPVEG
;
A
#
# COMPACT_ATOMS: atom_id res chain seq x y z
N LEU A 1 -1.38 7.13 6.66
CA LEU A 1 -0.99 5.71 6.86
C LEU A 1 0.50 5.57 6.56
N TYR A 2 1.23 4.89 7.46
CA TYR A 2 2.64 4.52 7.26
C TYR A 2 2.78 3.00 7.40
N VAL A 3 3.60 2.38 6.56
CA VAL A 3 3.81 0.93 6.55
C VAL A 3 5.23 0.62 7.01
N PHE A 4 5.37 -0.27 7.99
CA PHE A 4 6.64 -0.60 8.64
C PHE A 4 7.42 0.62 9.20
N PRO A 5 6.78 1.63 9.85
CA PRO A 5 7.44 2.88 10.22
C PRO A 5 8.56 2.73 11.27
N ALA A 6 8.52 1.68 12.09
CA ALA A 6 9.43 1.48 13.21
C ALA A 6 9.92 0.02 13.31
N VAL A 7 10.08 -0.65 12.17
CA VAL A 7 10.63 -2.02 12.15
C VAL A 7 12.14 -1.97 12.39
N PRO A 8 12.69 -2.79 13.31
CA PRO A 8 14.13 -2.85 13.53
C PRO A 8 14.92 -3.11 12.24
N ALA A 9 16.06 -2.44 12.07
CA ALA A 9 16.91 -2.63 10.88
C ALA A 9 17.40 -4.09 10.72
N SER A 10 17.49 -4.85 11.82
CA SER A 10 17.85 -6.26 11.81
C SER A 10 16.77 -7.18 11.21
N TRP A 11 15.52 -6.70 11.10
CA TRP A 11 14.43 -7.49 10.53
C TRP A 11 14.46 -7.41 9.01
N GLN A 12 15.14 -8.39 8.41
CA GLN A 12 15.29 -8.50 6.97
C GLN A 12 14.00 -8.93 6.25
N ALA A 13 13.12 -9.63 6.96
CA ALA A 13 11.83 -10.06 6.45
C ALA A 13 10.75 -9.87 7.50
N ALA A 14 9.59 -9.39 7.07
CA ALA A 14 8.39 -9.27 7.89
C ALA A 14 7.16 -9.27 6.98
N ARG A 15 6.05 -9.81 7.47
CA ARG A 15 4.77 -9.79 6.75
C ARG A 15 3.63 -9.65 7.74
N PHE A 16 2.63 -8.89 7.38
CA PHE A 16 1.34 -8.87 8.08
C PHE A 16 0.20 -8.92 7.05
N GLN A 17 -0.97 -9.36 7.52
CA GLN A 17 -2.15 -9.52 6.67
C GLN A 17 -3.36 -8.90 7.35
N ASP A 18 -4.14 -8.17 6.55
CA ASP A 18 -5.44 -7.58 6.86
C ASP A 18 -5.51 -6.85 8.22
N VAL A 19 -4.44 -6.13 8.57
CA VAL A 19 -4.43 -5.26 9.75
C VAL A 19 -5.39 -4.11 9.49
N ARG A 20 -6.36 -3.95 10.39
CA ARG A 20 -7.34 -2.86 10.30
C ARG A 20 -6.71 -1.54 10.71
N THR A 21 -6.93 -0.51 9.91
CA THR A 21 -6.50 0.86 10.19
C THR A 21 -7.68 1.81 10.21
N GLU A 22 -7.42 3.07 10.59
CA GLU A 22 -8.37 4.17 10.40
C GLU A 22 -8.82 4.25 8.94
N GLY A 23 -10.04 4.75 8.71
CA GLY A 23 -10.66 4.80 7.37
C GLY A 23 -11.25 3.47 6.91
N ALA A 24 -11.34 2.47 7.79
CA ALA A 24 -11.85 1.12 7.52
C ALA A 24 -11.10 0.39 6.39
N PHE A 25 -9.79 0.61 6.32
CA PHE A 25 -8.90 -0.14 5.44
C PHE A 25 -8.40 -1.41 6.12
N LEU A 26 -8.24 -2.47 5.32
CA LEU A 26 -7.46 -3.65 5.68
C LEU A 26 -6.15 -3.62 4.90
N VAL A 27 -5.05 -3.54 5.63
CA VAL A 27 -3.72 -3.37 5.05
C VAL A 27 -2.93 -4.65 5.22
N SER A 28 -2.29 -5.08 4.14
CA SER A 28 -1.29 -6.15 4.14
C SER A 28 -0.01 -5.62 3.54
N ALA A 29 1.15 -6.07 4.02
CA ALA A 29 2.41 -5.72 3.41
C ALA A 29 3.46 -6.79 3.67
N GLU A 30 4.46 -6.82 2.79
CA GLU A 30 5.63 -7.66 2.95
C GLU A 30 6.90 -6.83 2.85
N ARG A 31 7.86 -7.20 3.67
CA ARG A 31 9.21 -6.71 3.69
C ARG A 31 10.15 -7.86 3.33
N ARG A 32 11.07 -7.63 2.40
CA ARG A 32 12.11 -8.58 1.97
C ARG A 32 13.44 -7.85 1.84
N ALA A 33 14.53 -8.51 2.25
CA ALA A 33 15.89 -7.96 2.18
C ALA A 33 15.99 -6.53 2.72
N GLY A 34 15.32 -6.25 3.84
CA GLY A 34 15.38 -4.93 4.45
C GLY A 34 14.64 -3.82 3.68
N ARG A 35 13.74 -4.14 2.74
CA ARG A 35 12.89 -3.16 2.02
C ARG A 35 11.44 -3.63 1.91
N THR A 36 10.49 -2.70 1.83
CA THR A 36 9.09 -3.06 1.56
C THR A 36 8.97 -3.56 0.12
N ALA A 37 8.48 -4.78 -0.06
CA ALA A 37 8.33 -5.42 -1.36
C ALA A 37 6.99 -5.07 -2.02
N TRP A 38 5.92 -4.99 -1.23
CA TRP A 38 4.59 -4.59 -1.70
C TRP A 38 3.71 -4.16 -0.52
N VAL A 39 2.66 -3.40 -0.86
CA VAL A 39 1.55 -3.06 0.03
C VAL A 39 0.24 -3.38 -0.69
N ARG A 40 -0.71 -3.99 0.00
CA ARG A 40 -2.09 -4.19 -0.45
C ARG A 40 -3.03 -3.52 0.53
N ILE A 41 -4.01 -2.78 0.01
CA ILE A 41 -5.03 -2.10 0.79
C ILE A 41 -6.39 -2.52 0.23
N ALA A 42 -7.25 -3.06 1.07
CA ALA A 42 -8.66 -3.27 0.76
C ALA A 42 -9.48 -2.19 1.44
N SER A 43 -10.32 -1.50 0.69
CA SER A 43 -11.27 -0.54 1.24
C SER A 43 -12.60 -1.23 1.52
N THR A 44 -13.11 -1.12 2.75
CA THR A 44 -14.37 -1.78 3.14
C THR A 44 -15.58 -0.85 3.09
N VAL A 45 -15.36 0.45 2.89
CA VAL A 45 -16.36 1.52 2.76
C VAL A 45 -15.83 2.57 1.79
N ASP A 46 -16.67 3.48 1.32
CA ASP A 46 -16.17 4.65 0.60
C ASP A 46 -15.35 5.52 1.57
N SER A 47 -14.10 5.81 1.21
CA SER A 47 -13.12 6.39 2.14
C SER A 47 -11.99 7.09 1.41
N HIS A 48 -11.41 8.12 2.04
CA HIS A 48 -10.27 8.86 1.51
C HIS A 48 -8.96 8.30 2.10
N LEU A 49 -8.14 7.68 1.25
CA LEU A 49 -6.86 7.11 1.64
C LEU A 49 -5.75 8.16 1.56
N ARG A 50 -5.04 8.36 2.67
CA ARG A 50 -3.76 9.09 2.72
C ARG A 50 -2.65 8.15 3.16
N LEU A 51 -1.76 7.78 2.25
CA LEU A 51 -0.66 6.83 2.48
C LEU A 51 0.66 7.48 2.10
N ALA A 52 1.70 7.34 2.92
CA ALA A 52 3.07 7.59 2.50
C ALA A 52 3.64 6.28 1.90
N PRO A 53 3.85 6.18 0.57
CA PRO A 53 4.40 4.97 -0.04
C PRO A 53 5.74 4.57 0.60
N PRO A 54 5.90 3.33 1.06
CA PRO A 54 7.08 2.90 1.82
C PRO A 54 8.25 2.47 0.91
N PHE A 55 8.47 3.19 -0.20
CA PHE A 55 9.48 2.88 -1.20
C PHE A 55 10.45 4.05 -1.38
N ALA A 56 11.68 3.76 -1.83
CA ALA A 56 12.71 4.78 -2.02
C ALA A 56 12.46 5.69 -3.24
N GLY A 57 11.52 5.33 -4.11
CA GLY A 57 11.19 6.05 -5.33
C GLY A 57 9.72 5.86 -5.70
N ALA A 58 9.38 6.18 -6.95
CA ALA A 58 8.02 6.06 -7.44
C ALA A 58 7.43 4.67 -7.19
N ALA A 59 6.12 4.65 -6.98
CA ALA A 59 5.37 3.42 -6.79
C ALA A 59 4.47 3.16 -8.00
N ARG A 60 4.36 1.90 -8.38
CA ARG A 60 3.32 1.45 -9.30
C ARG A 60 2.07 1.19 -8.46
N LEU A 61 1.00 1.90 -8.77
CA LEU A 61 -0.31 1.76 -8.14
C LEU A 61 -1.25 1.02 -9.09
N ILE A 62 -1.76 -0.11 -8.64
CA ILE A 62 -2.78 -0.89 -9.34
C ILE A 62 -4.07 -0.77 -8.51
N ARG A 63 -5.16 -0.36 -9.16
CA ARG A 63 -6.49 -0.23 -8.58
C ARG A 63 -7.41 -1.23 -9.23
N GLU A 64 -8.12 -2.02 -8.44
CA GLU A 64 -9.09 -3.01 -8.90
C GLU A 64 -10.45 -2.81 -8.22
N LEU A 65 -11.52 -2.75 -9.01
CA LEU A 65 -12.90 -2.69 -8.54
C LEU A 65 -13.80 -3.46 -9.51
N GLY A 66 -14.35 -4.59 -9.04
CA GLY A 66 -15.06 -5.52 -9.92
C GLY A 66 -14.15 -5.98 -11.07
N ASP A 67 -14.62 -5.84 -12.31
CA ASP A 67 -13.84 -6.18 -13.50
C ASP A 67 -12.92 -5.05 -13.99
N THR A 68 -12.93 -3.90 -13.31
CA THR A 68 -12.08 -2.75 -13.68
C THR A 68 -10.71 -2.87 -13.04
N ARG A 69 -9.66 -2.74 -13.86
CA ARG A 69 -8.27 -2.64 -13.41
C ARG A 69 -7.60 -1.44 -14.05
N GLN A 70 -6.98 -0.59 -13.22
CA GLN A 70 -6.23 0.57 -13.66
C GLN A 70 -4.83 0.53 -13.05
N GLU A 71 -3.83 0.93 -13.83
CA GLU A 71 -2.45 0.97 -13.40
C GLU A 71 -1.85 2.35 -13.70
N THR A 72 -1.19 2.93 -12.70
CA THR A 72 -0.52 4.23 -12.81
C THR A 72 0.77 4.23 -12.01
N THR A 73 1.63 5.22 -12.28
CA THR A 73 2.83 5.48 -11.46
C THR A 73 2.58 6.70 -10.61
N VAL A 74 2.87 6.61 -9.32
CA VAL A 74 2.66 7.68 -8.33
C VAL A 74 3.98 8.05 -7.65
N ALA A 75 4.07 9.29 -7.18
CA ALA A 75 5.21 9.77 -6.41
C ALA A 75 5.36 9.03 -5.06
N ALA A 76 6.57 9.06 -4.49
CA ALA A 76 6.91 8.35 -3.26
C ALA A 76 6.46 9.07 -1.97
N GLU A 77 6.11 10.35 -2.05
CA GLU A 77 5.95 11.21 -0.88
C GLU A 77 4.59 11.01 -0.20
N LEU A 78 3.50 11.11 -0.97
CA LEU A 78 2.15 11.01 -0.46
C LEU A 78 1.19 10.59 -1.58
N LEU A 79 0.44 9.52 -1.32
CA LEU A 79 -0.69 9.09 -2.13
C LEU A 79 -1.98 9.55 -1.42
N GLU A 80 -2.75 10.40 -2.09
CA GLU A 80 -4.10 10.79 -1.67
C GLU A 80 -5.09 10.37 -2.76
N VAL A 81 -5.98 9.44 -2.44
CA VAL A 81 -6.99 8.93 -3.38
C VAL A 81 -8.29 8.62 -2.66
N ASP A 82 -9.40 8.95 -3.31
CA ASP A 82 -10.70 8.41 -2.92
C ASP A 82 -10.80 6.95 -3.36
N THR A 83 -11.31 6.13 -2.44
CA THR A 83 -11.52 4.71 -2.64
C THR A 83 -12.99 4.35 -2.47
N HIS A 84 -13.43 3.32 -3.17
CA HIS A 84 -14.78 2.78 -3.05
C HIS A 84 -14.81 1.51 -2.22
N ALA A 85 -15.96 1.22 -1.61
CA ALA A 85 -16.19 -0.05 -0.94
C ALA A 85 -15.90 -1.23 -1.89
N GLY A 86 -15.07 -2.18 -1.45
CA GLY A 86 -14.64 -3.33 -2.24
C GLY A 86 -13.46 -3.06 -3.17
N GLU A 87 -12.95 -1.83 -3.23
CA GLU A 87 -11.78 -1.50 -4.03
C GLU A 87 -10.49 -2.05 -3.41
N MET A 88 -9.63 -2.59 -4.28
CA MET A 88 -8.33 -3.13 -3.94
C MET A 88 -7.23 -2.28 -4.55
N LEU A 89 -6.31 -1.80 -3.72
CA LEU A 89 -5.13 -1.06 -4.13
C LEU A 89 -3.90 -1.92 -3.88
N TYR A 90 -3.04 -2.04 -4.88
CA TYR A 90 -1.72 -2.67 -4.76
C TYR A 90 -0.65 -1.65 -5.10
N LEU A 91 0.32 -1.50 -4.20
CA LEU A 91 1.49 -0.68 -4.44
C LEU A 91 2.73 -1.57 -4.51
N LEU A 92 3.52 -1.38 -5.57
CA LEU A 92 4.81 -2.02 -5.79
C LEU A 92 5.87 -0.94 -6.03
N PRO A 93 7.13 -1.15 -5.63
CA PRO A 93 8.21 -0.26 -6.02
C PRO A 93 8.39 -0.32 -7.54
N VAL A 94 8.66 0.83 -8.18
CA VAL A 94 9.22 0.84 -9.52
C VAL A 94 10.69 0.45 -9.39
N GLU A 95 11.10 -0.64 -10.04
CA GLU A 95 12.52 -0.96 -10.16
C GLU A 95 13.18 0.07 -11.09
N GLY A 96 14.29 0.66 -10.62
CA GLY A 96 15.13 1.56 -11.40
C GLY A 96 16.25 0.83 -12.10
#